data_AF-A0A1I7K3R7-F1
#
_entry.id   AF-A0A1I7K3R7-F1
#
_cell.length_a   1.000
_cell.length_b   1.000
_cell.length_c   1.000
_cell.angle_alpha   90.00
_cell.angle_beta   90.00
_cell.angle_gamma   90.00
#
_symmetry.space_group_name_H-M   'P 1'
#
loop_
_entity.id
_entity.type
_entity.pdbx_description
1 polymer ?
#
loop_
_entity_poly.entity_id
_entity_poly.type
_entity_poly.pdbx_seq_one_letter_code
_entity_poly.pdbx_strand_id
1 'polypeptide(L)'
;MDVIIQMCQERDRARQAAADRTRQLQELMLEHVSAIAAETAKAARLDQVIATLRQGAAYAPEPTPAADQAETEAPAQPLPADEPVSGGAEREPVPQVSGLVAQVIVDALAKAGAKGLSGSEVNDAVRDAGFTLDASEKNKTRLKNKNLVYHDRKAQHWYLKDPTKASAS
;
A
#
# COMPACT_ATOMS: atom_id res chain seq x y z
N MET A 1 0.20 66.05 4.90
CA MET A 1 1.15 64.92 5.04
C MET A 1 1.72 64.67 3.66
N ASP A 2 3.04 64.65 3.51
CA ASP A 2 3.70 64.65 2.21
C ASP A 2 3.58 63.27 1.51
N VAL A 3 3.20 63.26 0.23
CA VAL A 3 2.95 62.04 -0.56
C VAL A 3 4.22 61.17 -0.62
N ILE A 4 5.39 61.80 -0.63
CA ILE A 4 6.69 61.10 -0.63
C ILE A 4 6.89 60.29 0.66
N ILE A 5 6.48 60.85 1.81
CA ILE A 5 6.59 60.17 3.11
C ILE A 5 5.66 58.96 3.13
N GLN A 6 4.44 59.09 2.60
CA GLN A 6 3.49 57.99 2.51
C GLN A 6 4.01 56.84 1.63
N MET A 7 4.55 57.14 0.45
CA MET A 7 5.11 56.11 -0.45
C MET A 7 6.31 55.38 0.16
N CYS A 8 7.19 56.10 0.86
CA CYS A 8 8.31 55.48 1.58
C CYS A 8 7.82 54.50 2.65
N GLN A 9 6.82 54.90 3.45
CA GLN A 9 6.24 54.03 4.48
C GLN A 9 5.59 52.78 3.88
N GLU A 10 4.84 52.92 2.79
CA GLU A 10 4.21 51.78 2.11
C GLU A 10 5.24 50.79 1.57
N ARG A 11 6.30 51.30 0.94
CA ARG A 11 7.42 50.47 0.46
C ARG A 11 8.10 49.72 1.60
N ASP A 12 8.35 50.39 2.72
CA ASP A 12 9.03 49.76 3.85
C ASP A 12 8.13 48.74 4.55
N ARG A 13 6.81 48.99 4.65
CA ARG A 13 5.83 47.97 5.09
C ARG A 13 5.82 46.77 4.14
N ALA A 14 5.86 47.00 2.82
CA ALA A 14 5.88 45.91 1.85
C ALA A 14 7.16 45.06 1.97
N ARG A 15 8.32 45.71 2.18
CA ARG A 15 9.59 45.01 2.43
C ARG A 15 9.55 44.20 3.72
N GLN A 16 9.01 44.77 4.80
CA GLN A 16 8.88 44.08 6.08
C GLN A 16 7.95 42.86 5.95
N ALA A 17 6.79 43.03 5.32
CA ALA A 17 5.86 41.93 5.08
C ALA A 17 6.48 40.80 4.23
N ALA A 18 7.32 41.13 3.25
CA ALA A 18 8.04 40.13 2.46
C ALA A 18 9.10 39.37 3.29
N ALA A 19 9.83 40.09 4.14
CA ALA A 19 10.80 39.49 5.06
C ALA A 19 10.10 38.57 6.09
N ASP A 20 8.98 39.01 6.66
CA ASP A 20 8.20 38.25 7.63
C ASP A 20 7.65 36.96 7.01
N ARG A 21 7.10 37.03 5.78
CA ARG A 21 6.66 35.83 5.04
C ARG A 21 7.80 34.85 4.79
N THR A 22 8.98 35.36 4.45
CA THR A 22 10.16 34.52 4.23
C THR A 22 10.59 33.83 5.51
N ARG A 23 10.58 34.54 6.65
CA ARG A 23 10.85 33.96 7.96
C ARG A 23 9.83 32.89 8.33
N GLN A 24 8.54 33.17 8.17
CA GLN A 24 7.47 32.20 8.42
C GLN A 24 7.63 30.92 7.59
N LEU A 25 8.00 31.07 6.30
CA LEU A 25 8.26 29.91 5.45
C LEU A 25 9.46 29.10 5.94
N GLN A 26 10.54 29.76 6.38
CA GLN A 26 11.72 29.09 6.94
C GLN A 26 11.40 28.34 8.24
N GLU A 27 10.61 28.93 9.12
CA GLU A 27 10.15 28.29 10.36
C GLU A 27 9.32 27.03 10.06
N LEU A 28 8.35 27.13 9.16
CA LEU A 28 7.52 26.00 8.74
C LEU A 28 8.35 24.90 8.05
N MET A 29 9.34 25.28 7.24
CA MET A 29 10.27 24.30 6.65
C MET A 29 11.08 23.56 7.72
N LEU A 30 11.60 24.28 8.73
CA LEU A 30 12.35 23.67 9.83
C LEU A 30 11.47 22.70 10.63
N GLU A 31 10.22 23.08 10.91
CA GLU A 31 9.25 22.21 11.59
C GLU A 31 9.02 20.92 10.79
N HIS A 32 8.76 21.02 9.49
CA HIS A 32 8.56 19.83 8.65
C HIS A 32 9.80 18.95 8.54
N VAL A 33 10.99 19.54 8.40
CA VAL A 33 12.25 18.76 8.39
C VAL A 33 12.43 18.03 9.72
N SER A 34 12.11 18.66 10.85
CA SER A 34 12.18 18.02 12.17
C SER A 34 11.18 16.86 12.31
N ALA A 35 9.96 17.02 11.79
CA ALA A 35 8.95 15.97 11.77
C ALA A 35 9.38 14.78 10.90
N ILE A 36 9.92 15.05 9.70
CA ILE A 36 10.45 14.00 8.81
C ILE A 36 11.59 13.25 9.50
N ALA A 37 12.50 13.94 10.18
CA ALA A 37 13.59 13.31 10.92
C ALA A 37 13.07 12.40 12.05
N ALA A 38 12.04 12.85 12.78
CA ALA A 38 11.41 12.06 13.82
C ALA A 38 10.74 10.78 13.29
N GLU A 39 10.02 10.87 12.16
CA GLU A 39 9.42 9.72 11.50
C GLU A 39 10.47 8.76 10.94
N THR A 40 11.55 9.29 10.35
CA THR A 40 12.68 8.48 9.87
C THR A 40 13.33 7.71 11.03
N ALA A 41 13.46 8.32 12.20
CA ALA A 41 13.98 7.66 13.40
C ALA A 41 13.02 6.59 13.95
N LYS A 42 11.70 6.73 13.77
CA LYS A 42 10.74 5.66 14.09
C LYS A 42 10.87 4.49 13.12
N ALA A 43 10.99 4.76 11.83
CA ALA A 43 11.21 3.73 10.80
C ALA A 43 12.48 2.92 11.09
N ALA A 44 13.60 3.58 11.38
CA ALA A 44 14.86 2.91 11.73
C ALA A 44 14.73 2.00 12.96
N ARG A 45 13.94 2.39 13.96
CA ARG A 45 13.64 1.55 15.13
C ARG A 45 12.82 0.31 14.76
N LEU A 46 11.84 0.45 13.87
CA LEU A 46 11.06 -0.69 13.39
C LEU A 46 11.92 -1.65 12.57
N ASP A 47 12.81 -1.14 11.71
CA ASP A 47 13.77 -1.96 10.96
C ASP A 47 14.67 -2.77 11.89
N GLN A 48 15.13 -2.16 12.99
CA GLN A 48 15.91 -2.85 14.01
C GLN A 48 15.11 -3.98 14.68
N VAL A 49 13.85 -3.73 15.05
CA VAL A 49 12.96 -4.77 15.62
C VAL A 49 12.75 -5.91 14.63
N ILE A 50 12.50 -5.61 13.36
CA ILE A 50 12.34 -6.63 12.30
C ILE A 50 13.62 -7.46 12.15
N ALA A 51 14.79 -6.81 12.17
CA ALA A 51 16.07 -7.51 12.10
C ALA A 51 16.26 -8.46 13.30
N THR A 52 15.96 -8.01 14.52
CA THR A 52 16.04 -8.85 15.73
C THR A 52 15.08 -10.05 15.67
N LEU A 53 13.82 -9.84 15.23
CA LEU A 53 12.86 -10.93 15.09
C LEU A 53 13.30 -11.96 14.04
N ARG A 54 13.88 -11.53 12.92
CA ARG A 54 14.43 -12.43 11.91
C ARG A 54 15.62 -13.24 12.42
N GLN A 55 16.49 -12.63 13.22
CA GLN A 55 17.61 -13.33 13.86
C GLN A 55 17.13 -14.34 14.92
N GLY A 56 16.11 -13.97 15.72
CA GLY A 56 15.50 -14.88 16.70
C GLY A 56 14.77 -16.06 16.05
N ALA A 57 14.09 -15.82 14.93
CA ALA A 57 13.46 -16.89 14.14
C ALA A 57 14.49 -17.85 13.50
N ALA A 58 15.69 -17.35 13.17
CA ALA A 58 16.80 -18.18 12.70
C ALA A 58 17.48 -19.00 13.81
N TYR A 59 17.19 -18.71 15.09
CA TYR A 59 17.74 -19.43 16.25
C TYR A 59 16.71 -20.35 16.93
N ALA A 60 15.59 -20.69 16.29
CA ALA A 60 14.77 -21.79 16.78
C ALA A 60 15.60 -23.09 16.66
N PRO A 61 16.00 -23.75 17.77
CA PRO A 61 16.61 -25.05 17.67
C PRO A 61 15.60 -25.98 16.99
N GLU A 62 16.02 -26.63 15.90
CA GLU A 62 15.22 -27.69 15.30
C GLU A 62 14.84 -28.69 16.40
N PRO A 63 13.58 -29.17 16.45
CA PRO A 63 13.24 -30.27 17.35
C PRO A 63 14.05 -31.49 16.90
N THR A 64 15.03 -31.85 17.73
CA THR A 64 15.84 -33.05 17.59
C THR A 64 14.91 -34.27 17.44
N PRO A 65 15.07 -35.12 16.40
CA PRO A 65 14.31 -36.35 16.32
C PRO A 65 14.91 -37.34 17.34
N ALA A 66 14.32 -37.38 18.54
CA ALA A 66 14.56 -38.46 19.47
C ALA A 66 13.76 -39.67 18.99
N ALA A 67 14.45 -40.59 18.31
CA ALA A 67 13.96 -41.92 18.01
C ALA A 67 13.91 -42.78 19.29
N ASP A 68 12.90 -43.66 19.31
CA ASP A 68 12.72 -44.87 20.12
C ASP A 68 12.61 -44.73 21.64
N GLN A 69 11.40 -44.99 22.16
CA GLN A 69 11.06 -46.32 22.71
C GLN A 69 9.57 -46.66 22.45
N ALA A 70 9.35 -47.87 21.92
CA ALA A 70 8.09 -48.58 21.75
C ALA A 70 7.45 -48.90 23.12
N GLU A 71 6.19 -49.33 23.30
CA GLU A 71 5.39 -50.32 22.57
C GLU A 71 4.05 -50.42 23.34
N THR A 72 2.90 -50.44 22.67
CA THR A 72 1.70 -51.25 23.04
C THR A 72 0.73 -51.22 21.85
N GLU A 73 0.79 -52.30 21.08
CA GLU A 73 -0.21 -52.89 20.15
C GLU A 73 -1.67 -52.79 20.65
N ALA A 74 -2.76 -52.73 19.86
CA ALA A 74 -3.14 -53.28 18.56
C ALA A 74 -4.62 -52.82 18.23
N PRO A 75 -5.31 -53.29 17.15
CA PRO A 75 -4.98 -53.29 15.72
C PRO A 75 -6.14 -52.84 14.78
N ALA A 76 -5.83 -52.81 13.47
CA ALA A 76 -6.69 -52.97 12.28
C ALA A 76 -7.41 -51.73 11.68
N GLN A 77 -6.83 -51.24 10.56
CA GLN A 77 -7.57 -50.46 9.54
C GLN A 77 -8.55 -51.34 8.75
N PRO A 78 -9.55 -50.76 8.08
CA PRO A 78 -9.36 -50.34 6.68
C PRO A 78 -9.84 -48.91 6.38
N LEU A 79 -9.07 -48.20 5.54
CA LEU A 79 -9.51 -47.03 4.77
C LEU A 79 -10.85 -47.27 4.06
N PRO A 80 -11.60 -46.20 3.80
CA PRO A 80 -11.81 -45.86 2.40
C PRO A 80 -11.26 -44.47 2.08
N ALA A 81 -10.71 -44.40 0.87
CA ALA A 81 -10.33 -43.18 0.19
C ALA A 81 -11.54 -42.25 0.03
N ASP A 82 -11.31 -40.97 0.28
CA ASP A 82 -11.69 -39.86 -0.62
C ASP A 82 -11.06 -38.57 -0.06
N GLU A 83 -9.87 -38.24 -0.53
CA GLU A 83 -9.49 -36.84 -0.76
C GLU A 83 -9.99 -36.46 -2.17
N PRO A 84 -10.10 -35.17 -2.55
CA PRO A 84 -10.37 -33.94 -1.79
C PRO A 84 -11.43 -33.05 -2.53
N VAL A 85 -11.51 -31.75 -2.19
CA VAL A 85 -12.05 -30.62 -2.99
C VAL A 85 -13.48 -30.12 -2.66
N SER A 86 -13.57 -28.94 -2.03
CA SER A 86 -13.94 -27.67 -2.72
C SER A 86 -14.59 -26.66 -1.78
N GLY A 87 -13.80 -25.70 -1.32
CA GLY A 87 -14.27 -24.36 -0.96
C GLY A 87 -13.50 -23.32 -1.78
N GLY A 88 -13.23 -23.65 -3.05
CA GLY A 88 -12.61 -22.75 -4.01
C GLY A 88 -13.59 -21.64 -4.36
N ALA A 89 -13.49 -20.51 -3.67
CA ALA A 89 -13.55 -19.27 -4.42
C ALA A 89 -12.22 -19.21 -5.17
N GLU A 90 -12.27 -19.55 -6.47
CA GLU A 90 -11.17 -19.37 -7.39
C GLU A 90 -10.57 -17.98 -7.12
N ARG A 91 -9.42 -17.95 -6.43
CA ARG A 91 -8.59 -16.75 -6.41
C ARG A 91 -8.08 -16.67 -7.83
N GLU A 92 -8.78 -15.90 -8.65
CA GLU A 92 -8.31 -15.49 -9.96
C GLU A 92 -6.83 -15.10 -9.82
N PRO A 93 -5.96 -15.60 -10.70
CA PRO A 93 -4.53 -15.33 -10.62
C PRO A 93 -4.34 -13.82 -10.70
N VAL A 94 -4.08 -13.22 -9.55
CA VAL A 94 -3.91 -11.78 -9.45
C VAL A 94 -2.69 -11.41 -10.29
N PRO A 95 -2.83 -10.59 -11.34
CA PRO A 95 -1.72 -10.28 -12.22
C PRO A 95 -0.66 -9.53 -11.41
N GLN A 96 0.53 -10.12 -11.29
CA GLN A 96 1.67 -9.47 -10.64
C GLN A 96 2.09 -8.27 -11.47
N VAL A 97 1.86 -7.06 -10.94
CA VAL A 97 2.17 -5.80 -11.62
C VAL A 97 3.39 -5.14 -11.00
N SER A 98 4.25 -4.57 -11.85
CA SER A 98 5.41 -3.82 -11.37
C SER A 98 4.98 -2.52 -10.68
N GLY A 99 5.07 -2.51 -9.35
CA GLY A 99 4.83 -1.36 -8.48
C GLY A 99 3.89 -1.68 -7.32
N LEU A 100 4.31 -1.38 -6.09
CA LEU A 100 3.57 -1.67 -4.85
C LEU A 100 2.14 -1.11 -4.89
N VAL A 101 1.97 0.14 -5.33
CA VAL A 101 0.65 0.80 -5.45
C VAL A 101 -0.22 0.13 -6.51
N ALA A 102 0.38 -0.29 -7.63
CA ALA A 102 -0.34 -0.98 -8.68
C ALA A 102 -0.85 -2.35 -8.19
N GLN A 103 -0.03 -3.06 -7.42
CA GLN A 103 -0.42 -4.33 -6.80
C GLN A 103 -1.56 -4.14 -5.79
N VAL A 104 -1.49 -3.11 -4.94
CA VAL A 104 -2.57 -2.80 -3.99
C VAL A 104 -3.90 -2.53 -4.70
N ILE A 105 -3.88 -1.78 -5.81
CA ILE A 105 -5.09 -1.52 -6.61
C ILE A 105 -5.65 -2.82 -7.21
N VAL A 106 -4.76 -3.63 -7.79
CA VAL A 106 -5.14 -4.90 -8.42
C VAL A 106 -5.68 -5.90 -7.38
N ASP A 107 -5.04 -6.00 -6.21
CA ASP A 107 -5.49 -6.83 -5.09
C ASP A 107 -6.86 -6.38 -4.55
N ALA A 108 -7.07 -5.06 -4.43
CA ALA A 108 -8.34 -4.50 -3.99
C ALA A 108 -9.46 -4.83 -5.00
N LEU A 109 -9.19 -4.70 -6.29
CA LEU A 109 -10.12 -5.05 -7.35
C LEU A 109 -10.39 -6.56 -7.42
N ALA A 110 -9.37 -7.40 -7.23
CA ALA A 110 -9.53 -8.85 -7.16
C ALA A 110 -10.39 -9.27 -5.96
N LYS A 111 -10.24 -8.61 -4.80
CA LYS A 111 -11.10 -8.83 -3.62
C LYS A 111 -12.56 -8.41 -3.86
N ALA A 112 -12.79 -7.36 -4.65
CA ALA A 112 -14.13 -6.91 -5.00
C ALA A 112 -14.78 -7.78 -6.09
N GLY A 113 -13.98 -8.46 -6.92
CA GLY A 113 -14.42 -9.36 -7.97
C GLY A 113 -15.43 -8.69 -8.91
N ALA A 114 -16.52 -9.40 -9.22
CA ALA A 114 -17.58 -8.93 -10.12
C ALA A 114 -18.33 -7.68 -9.64
N LYS A 115 -18.20 -7.30 -8.36
CA LYS A 115 -18.80 -6.07 -7.82
C LYS A 115 -18.06 -4.83 -8.31
N GLY A 116 -16.76 -4.95 -8.55
CA GLY A 116 -15.87 -3.81 -8.85
C GLY A 116 -15.73 -2.87 -7.66
N LEU A 117 -14.91 -1.83 -7.82
CA LEU A 117 -14.73 -0.77 -6.82
C LEU A 117 -14.90 0.60 -7.47
N SER A 118 -15.60 1.50 -6.80
CA SER A 118 -15.67 2.90 -7.21
C SER A 118 -14.29 3.57 -7.18
N GLY A 119 -14.15 4.69 -7.90
CA GLY A 119 -12.91 5.47 -7.88
C GLY A 119 -12.48 5.86 -6.46
N SER A 120 -13.43 6.18 -5.58
CA SER A 120 -13.18 6.52 -4.18
C SER A 120 -12.72 5.32 -3.37
N GLU A 121 -13.35 4.16 -3.52
CA GLU A 121 -12.97 2.94 -2.78
C GLU A 121 -11.57 2.45 -3.17
N VAL A 122 -11.20 2.58 -4.45
CA VAL A 122 -9.81 2.28 -4.85
C VAL A 122 -8.83 3.28 -4.22
N ASN A 123 -9.21 4.56 -4.10
CA ASN A 123 -8.37 5.55 -3.42
C ASN A 123 -8.24 5.25 -1.93
N ASP A 124 -9.32 4.81 -1.29
CA ASP A 124 -9.32 4.43 0.12
C ASP A 124 -8.43 3.21 0.35
N ALA A 125 -8.51 2.17 -0.49
CA ALA A 125 -7.63 1.00 -0.40
C ALA A 125 -6.13 1.36 -0.54
N VAL A 126 -5.81 2.32 -1.41
CA VAL A 126 -4.42 2.81 -1.58
C VAL A 126 -3.97 3.65 -0.38
N ARG A 127 -4.87 4.45 0.19
CA ARG A 127 -4.60 5.25 1.41
C ARG A 127 -4.42 4.37 2.63
N ASP A 128 -5.23 3.33 2.79
CA ASP A 128 -5.13 2.35 3.88
C ASP A 128 -3.82 1.57 3.81
N ALA A 129 -3.28 1.38 2.60
CA ALA A 129 -1.94 0.84 2.37
C ALA A 129 -0.80 1.86 2.59
N GLY A 130 -1.10 3.09 3.01
CA GLY A 130 -0.13 4.13 3.35
C GLY A 130 0.39 4.96 2.18
N PHE A 131 -0.26 4.89 1.01
CA PHE A 131 0.17 5.63 -0.18
C PHE A 131 -0.68 6.89 -0.43
N THR A 132 -0.14 7.82 -1.21
CA THR A 132 -0.80 9.10 -1.52
C THR A 132 -1.87 8.95 -2.60
N LEU A 133 -2.85 9.86 -2.59
CA LEU A 133 -3.91 9.91 -3.61
C LEU A 133 -3.36 10.15 -5.03
N ASP A 134 -2.34 10.99 -5.17
CA ASP A 134 -1.65 11.23 -6.45
C ASP A 134 -1.01 9.95 -7.00
N ALA A 135 -0.44 9.11 -6.12
CA ALA A 135 0.09 7.81 -6.52
C ALA A 135 -1.02 6.85 -6.99
N SER A 136 -2.20 6.88 -6.36
CA SER A 136 -3.38 6.10 -6.80
C SER A 136 -3.81 6.49 -8.21
N GLU A 137 -4.00 7.79 -8.48
CA GLU A 137 -4.50 8.28 -9.79
C GLU A 137 -3.53 7.99 -10.94
N LYS A 138 -2.22 8.20 -10.70
CA LYS A 138 -1.17 7.85 -11.66
C LYS A 138 -1.16 6.36 -11.97
N ASN A 139 -1.30 5.51 -10.96
CA ASN A 139 -1.30 4.06 -11.16
C ASN A 139 -2.59 3.53 -11.79
N LYS A 140 -3.77 4.10 -11.48
CA LYS A 140 -5.03 3.79 -12.19
C LYS A 140 -4.93 4.06 -13.69
N THR A 141 -4.38 5.22 -14.05
CA THR A 141 -4.16 5.59 -15.46
C THR A 141 -3.16 4.64 -16.11
N ARG A 142 -2.08 4.29 -15.42
CA ARG A 142 -1.07 3.34 -15.91
C ARG A 142 -1.62 1.92 -16.09
N LEU A 143 -2.42 1.42 -15.15
CA LEU A 143 -3.05 0.09 -15.21
C LEU A 143 -4.08 0.02 -16.34
N LYS A 144 -4.85 1.09 -16.56
CA LYS A 144 -5.77 1.20 -17.69
C LYS A 144 -5.02 1.15 -19.03
N ASN A 145 -3.91 1.90 -19.15
CA ASN A 145 -3.10 1.89 -20.37
C ASN A 145 -2.45 0.53 -20.64
N LYS A 146 -2.14 -0.23 -19.58
CA LYS A 146 -1.65 -1.61 -19.67
C LYS A 146 -2.75 -2.64 -19.93
N ASN A 147 -4.01 -2.23 -20.11
CA ASN A 147 -5.17 -3.10 -20.28
C ASN A 147 -5.40 -4.11 -19.13
N LEU A 148 -4.99 -3.78 -17.91
CA LEU A 148 -5.16 -4.67 -16.74
C LEU A 148 -6.41 -4.34 -15.92
N VAL A 149 -6.93 -3.13 -16.05
CA VAL A 149 -8.16 -2.68 -15.41
C VAL A 149 -8.99 -1.92 -16.42
N TYR A 150 -10.31 -2.01 -16.31
CA TYR A 150 -11.22 -1.19 -17.09
C TYR A 150 -12.14 -0.40 -16.16
N HIS A 151 -12.54 0.79 -16.63
CA HIS A 151 -13.47 1.66 -15.92
C HIS A 151 -14.79 1.65 -16.67
N ASP A 152 -15.84 1.12 -16.04
CA ASP A 152 -17.20 1.25 -16.56
C ASP A 152 -17.74 2.65 -16.25
N ARG A 153 -17.99 3.43 -17.30
CA ARG A 153 -18.55 4.78 -17.16
C ARG A 153 -20.01 4.78 -16.71
N LYS A 154 -20.75 3.68 -16.90
CA LYS A 154 -22.15 3.57 -16.47
C LYS A 154 -22.25 3.28 -14.98
N ALA A 155 -21.47 2.31 -14.50
CA ALA A 155 -21.40 2.01 -13.08
C ALA A 155 -20.53 3.01 -12.29
N GLN A 156 -19.60 3.74 -12.92
CA GLN A 156 -18.52 4.51 -12.26
C GLN A 156 -17.62 3.62 -11.37
N HIS A 157 -17.46 2.36 -11.78
CA HIS A 157 -16.67 1.36 -11.09
C HIS A 157 -15.49 0.91 -11.95
N TRP A 158 -14.40 0.58 -11.26
CA TRP A 158 -13.20 -0.04 -11.77
C TRP A 158 -13.31 -1.54 -11.57
N TYR A 159 -12.84 -2.29 -12.56
CA TYR A 159 -12.84 -3.73 -12.56
C TYR A 159 -11.47 -4.23 -13.03
N LEU A 160 -11.08 -5.41 -12.52
CA LEU A 160 -9.95 -6.14 -13.07
C LEU A 160 -10.33 -6.68 -14.45
N LYS A 161 -9.42 -6.56 -15.42
CA LYS A 161 -9.58 -7.22 -16.72
C LYS A 161 -8.87 -8.57 -16.64
N ASP A 162 -9.64 -9.65 -16.69
CA ASP A 162 -9.09 -11.00 -16.70
C ASP A 162 -8.10 -11.20 -17.85
N PRO A 163 -6.84 -11.57 -17.58
CA PRO A 163 -5.90 -11.93 -18.63
C PRO A 163 -6.30 -13.25 -19.34
N THR A 164 -7.12 -14.09 -18.70
CA THR A 164 -7.58 -15.39 -19.22
C THR A 164 -8.78 -15.29 -20.16
N LYS A 165 -9.54 -14.19 -20.16
CA LYS A 165 -10.66 -13.96 -21.09
C LYS A 165 -10.27 -13.25 -22.38
N ALA A 166 -9.01 -12.88 -22.57
CA ALA A 166 -8.54 -12.17 -23.76
C ALA A 166 -8.31 -13.09 -24.99
N SER A 167 -8.65 -14.38 -24.93
CA SER A 167 -8.50 -15.31 -26.05
C SER A 167 -9.78 -16.08 -26.37
N ALA A 168 -10.88 -15.37 -26.60
CA ALA A 168 -12.04 -15.93 -27.30
C ALA A 168 -12.95 -14.80 -27.83
N SER A 169 -12.57 -14.22 -28.98
CA SER A 169 -13.48 -13.72 -30.02
C SER A 169 -12.65 -13.20 -31.20
#